data_AF-A0A6J6TXQ0-F1
#
_entry.id   AF-A0A6J6TXQ0-F1
#
_cell.length_a   1.000
_cell.length_b   1.000
_cell.length_c   1.000
_cell.angle_alpha   90.00
_cell.angle_beta   90.00
_cell.angle_gamma   90.00
#
_symmetry.space_group_name_H-M   'P 1'
#
loop_
_entity.id
_entity.type
_entity.pdbx_description
1 polymer ?
#
loop_
_entity_poly.entity_id
_entity_poly.type
_entity_poly.pdbx_seq_one_letter_code
_entity_poly.pdbx_strand_id
1 'polypeptide(L)'
;MLAVFEPIIENTLLRRRERDQGVMSLFGDNDGADSGYSERIEIPQINYEKSEQLKIEREMLGLYVSDHPLRGVEGQLRRKVECSLIDLEEKADGAFLKLGGVITSVDRKFTRKGAQMAILKIEDLQGSIEVTVFPKTYEKFGHLIEEDKIVLVRGRLDRRDESLIAFNAQEIQIVEPMRASDLSVHIDLPGVSPSPEDLNELRDLLREHTGHTPVQLHIGATALRLPDEFNVDIDRVMGRLRASYGDSVYIG
;
A
#
# COMPACT_ATOMS: atom_id res chain seq x y z
N MET A 1 -18.97 2.70 -16.93
CA MET A 1 -20.23 3.20 -16.33
C MET A 1 -20.25 4.72 -16.24
N LEU A 2 -19.17 5.37 -15.78
CA LEU A 2 -19.05 6.85 -15.73
C LEU A 2 -19.21 7.57 -17.08
N ALA A 3 -18.86 6.93 -18.21
CA ALA A 3 -18.99 7.55 -19.53
C ALA A 3 -20.42 7.61 -20.08
N VAL A 4 -21.38 6.92 -19.45
CA VAL A 4 -22.72 6.67 -20.05
C VAL A 4 -23.88 6.94 -19.10
N PHE A 5 -23.59 7.43 -17.90
CA PHE A 5 -24.63 7.66 -16.89
C PHE A 5 -25.60 8.79 -17.33
N GLU A 6 -25.09 9.85 -17.98
CA GLU A 6 -25.92 10.95 -18.51
C GLU A 6 -26.93 10.47 -19.55
N PRO A 7 -26.50 9.77 -20.63
CA PRO A 7 -27.43 9.14 -21.59
C PRO A 7 -28.45 8.19 -20.94
N ILE A 8 -28.05 7.42 -19.93
CA ILE A 8 -28.94 6.48 -19.22
C ILE A 8 -30.00 7.24 -18.42
N ILE A 9 -29.62 8.29 -17.69
CA ILE A 9 -30.54 9.12 -16.93
C ILE A 9 -31.52 9.82 -17.88
N GLU A 10 -31.03 10.39 -18.98
CA GLU A 10 -31.85 11.09 -19.95
C GLU A 10 -32.90 10.17 -20.61
N ASN A 11 -32.49 8.97 -21.06
CA ASN A 11 -33.42 7.97 -21.62
C ASN A 11 -34.43 7.49 -20.56
N THR A 12 -34.01 7.32 -19.30
CA THR A 12 -34.90 6.93 -18.21
C THR A 12 -35.94 8.01 -17.88
N LEU A 13 -35.53 9.28 -17.84
CA LEU A 13 -36.42 10.42 -17.59
C LEU A 13 -37.41 10.64 -18.76
N LEU A 14 -36.94 10.45 -19.99
CA LEU A 14 -37.77 10.54 -21.20
C LEU A 14 -38.88 9.46 -21.17
N ARG A 15 -38.52 8.20 -20.90
CA ARG A 15 -39.49 7.09 -20.76
C ARG A 15 -40.50 7.30 -19.64
N ARG A 16 -40.07 7.89 -18.52
CA ARG A 16 -40.97 8.22 -17.41
C ARG A 16 -41.98 9.30 -17.82
N ARG A 17 -41.52 10.34 -18.51
CA ARG A 17 -42.39 11.40 -19.06
C ARG A 17 -43.38 10.85 -20.08
N GLU A 18 -42.96 9.95 -20.96
CA GLU A 18 -43.85 9.29 -21.94
C GLU A 18 -44.94 8.45 -21.25
N ARG A 19 -44.60 7.71 -20.18
CA ARG A 19 -45.60 7.01 -19.36
C ARG A 19 -46.57 7.97 -18.68
N ASP A 20 -46.07 9.04 -18.07
CA ASP A 20 -46.89 10.04 -17.37
C ASP A 20 -47.83 10.78 -18.35
N GLN A 21 -47.43 10.87 -19.63
CA GLN A 21 -48.25 11.40 -20.74
C GLN A 21 -49.24 10.37 -21.32
N GLY A 22 -49.34 9.17 -20.73
CA GLY A 22 -50.29 8.14 -21.13
C GLY A 22 -49.93 7.44 -22.44
N VAL A 23 -48.71 7.63 -22.96
CA VAL A 23 -48.22 6.93 -24.15
C VAL A 23 -47.80 5.53 -23.71
N MET A 24 -48.75 4.59 -23.73
CA MET A 24 -48.39 3.16 -23.75
C MET A 24 -47.84 2.82 -25.13
N SER A 25 -46.68 2.16 -25.17
CA SER A 25 -46.15 1.61 -26.41
C SER A 25 -47.16 0.63 -27.00
N LEU A 26 -47.83 1.03 -28.08
CA LEU A 26 -48.90 0.30 -28.77
C LEU A 26 -48.44 -1.00 -29.48
N PHE A 27 -47.21 -1.45 -29.23
CA PHE A 27 -46.62 -2.69 -29.77
C PHE A 27 -46.10 -3.63 -28.67
N GLY A 28 -46.46 -3.41 -27.40
CA GLY A 28 -45.91 -4.15 -26.27
C GLY A 28 -46.60 -5.46 -25.88
N ASP A 29 -47.59 -5.96 -26.61
CA ASP A 29 -48.39 -7.12 -26.17
C ASP A 29 -48.69 -8.14 -27.28
N ASN A 30 -47.68 -8.51 -28.07
CA ASN A 30 -47.77 -9.71 -28.90
C ASN A 30 -46.41 -10.34 -29.21
N ASP A 31 -45.82 -10.99 -28.21
CA ASP A 31 -45.32 -12.38 -28.31
C ASP A 31 -44.61 -12.80 -27.03
N GLY A 32 -44.85 -14.04 -26.60
CA GLY A 32 -44.29 -14.68 -25.40
C GLY A 32 -42.79 -14.98 -25.49
N ALA A 33 -41.96 -13.95 -25.65
CA ALA A 33 -40.52 -14.01 -25.52
C ALA A 33 -39.97 -12.63 -25.15
N ASP A 34 -39.80 -12.36 -23.85
CA ASP A 34 -38.88 -11.41 -23.20
C ASP A 34 -38.35 -10.22 -24.05
N SER A 35 -39.21 -9.49 -24.75
CA SER A 35 -38.84 -8.36 -25.62
C SER A 35 -38.88 -7.03 -24.86
N GLY A 36 -38.34 -7.03 -23.63
CA GLY A 36 -38.18 -5.85 -22.78
C GLY A 36 -36.78 -5.23 -22.79
N TYR A 37 -35.84 -5.74 -23.60
CA TYR A 37 -34.41 -5.46 -23.43
C TYR A 37 -33.68 -4.80 -24.62
N SER A 38 -34.37 -4.15 -25.55
CA SER A 38 -33.73 -3.67 -26.80
C SER A 38 -33.20 -2.22 -26.79
N GLU A 39 -32.71 -1.71 -25.67
CA GLU A 39 -31.88 -0.49 -25.70
C GLU A 39 -31.01 -0.37 -24.43
N ARG A 40 -30.34 -1.47 -24.06
CA ARG A 40 -29.26 -1.35 -23.09
C ARG A 40 -28.15 -0.57 -23.79
N ILE A 41 -27.98 0.69 -23.42
CA ILE A 41 -26.84 1.49 -23.87
C ILE A 41 -25.58 0.68 -23.54
N GLU A 42 -24.83 0.30 -24.57
CA GLU A 42 -23.62 -0.49 -24.39
C GLU A 42 -22.66 0.31 -23.53
N ILE A 43 -22.31 -0.24 -22.37
CA ILE A 43 -21.31 0.37 -21.51
C ILE A 43 -19.96 0.10 -22.18
N PRO A 44 -19.27 1.13 -22.70
CA PRO A 44 -17.95 0.92 -23.27
C PRO A 44 -17.05 0.39 -22.15
N GLN A 45 -16.39 -0.73 -22.43
CA GLN A 45 -15.38 -1.33 -21.57
C GLN A 45 -14.12 -0.48 -21.68
N ILE A 46 -14.13 0.68 -21.01
CA ILE A 46 -12.95 1.53 -20.90
C ILE A 46 -12.05 0.89 -19.85
N ASN A 47 -10.98 0.24 -20.31
CA ASN A 47 -9.92 -0.25 -19.44
C ASN A 47 -9.03 0.92 -19.05
N TYR A 48 -9.29 1.51 -17.89
CA TYR A 48 -8.38 2.48 -17.28
C TYR A 48 -7.06 1.81 -16.91
N GLU A 49 -5.95 2.56 -17.01
CA GLU A 49 -4.69 2.12 -16.46
C GLU A 49 -4.82 1.97 -14.93
N LYS A 50 -4.14 0.98 -14.34
CA LYS A 50 -4.35 0.60 -12.93
C LYS A 50 -4.13 1.74 -11.94
N SER A 51 -3.19 2.65 -12.24
CA SER A 51 -2.93 3.87 -11.47
C SER A 51 -4.11 4.86 -11.48
N GLU A 52 -4.80 4.97 -12.61
CA GLU A 52 -5.94 5.86 -12.80
C GLU A 52 -7.19 5.31 -12.09
N GLN A 53 -7.39 3.99 -12.12
CA GLN A 53 -8.45 3.32 -11.35
C GLN A 53 -8.31 3.59 -9.84
N LEU A 54 -7.09 3.46 -9.31
CA LEU A 54 -6.82 3.69 -7.89
C LEU A 54 -7.04 5.15 -7.49
N LYS A 55 -6.69 6.12 -8.35
CA LYS A 55 -7.01 7.53 -8.12
C LYS A 55 -8.51 7.79 -8.09
N ILE A 56 -9.26 7.21 -9.02
CA ILE A 56 -10.73 7.33 -9.06
C ILE A 56 -11.37 6.68 -7.83
N GLU A 57 -10.91 5.49 -7.40
CA GLU A 57 -11.36 4.86 -6.15
C GLU A 57 -11.10 5.78 -4.94
N ARG A 58 -9.90 6.37 -4.84
CA ARG A 58 -9.56 7.31 -3.77
C ARG A 58 -10.45 8.55 -3.79
N GLU A 59 -10.66 9.17 -4.94
CA GLU A 59 -11.51 10.37 -5.04
C GLU A 59 -12.97 10.09 -4.70
N MET A 60 -13.48 8.89 -5.04
CA MET A 60 -14.88 8.53 -4.84
C MET A 60 -15.17 7.99 -3.42
N LEU A 61 -14.23 7.26 -2.83
CA LEU A 61 -14.44 6.55 -1.55
C LEU A 61 -13.59 7.11 -0.40
N GLY A 62 -12.59 7.93 -0.69
CA GLY A 62 -11.66 8.47 0.30
C GLY A 62 -10.65 7.46 0.85
N LEU A 63 -10.64 6.23 0.33
CA LEU A 63 -9.78 5.12 0.76
C LEU A 63 -9.56 4.11 -0.39
N TYR A 64 -8.42 3.41 -0.38
CA TYR A 64 -8.09 2.39 -1.38
C TYR A 64 -8.70 1.04 -0.99
N VAL A 65 -9.70 0.55 -1.76
CA VAL A 65 -10.39 -0.74 -1.48
C VAL A 65 -9.72 -1.91 -2.20
N SER A 66 -9.30 -1.71 -3.45
CA SER A 66 -8.91 -2.82 -4.32
C SER A 66 -7.41 -3.14 -4.29
N ASP A 67 -6.54 -2.11 -4.31
CA ASP A 67 -5.08 -2.30 -4.33
C ASP A 67 -4.36 -1.13 -3.62
N HIS A 68 -4.05 -1.31 -2.33
CA HIS A 68 -3.39 -0.29 -1.52
C HIS A 68 -1.95 -0.05 -2.04
N PRO A 69 -1.46 1.19 -2.14
CA PRO A 69 -0.07 1.50 -2.51
C PRO A 69 1.02 0.82 -1.67
N LEU A 70 0.64 0.26 -0.50
CA LEU A 70 1.54 -0.44 0.40
C LEU A 70 1.68 -1.93 0.03
N ARG A 71 0.79 -2.48 -0.81
CA ARG A 71 0.84 -3.88 -1.26
C ARG A 71 2.13 -4.13 -2.04
N GLY A 72 2.93 -5.07 -1.56
CA GLY A 72 4.26 -5.39 -2.07
C GLY A 72 5.43 -4.79 -1.28
N VAL A 73 5.19 -3.75 -0.47
CA VAL A 73 6.20 -3.20 0.47
C VAL A 73 5.89 -3.45 1.93
N GLU A 74 4.74 -4.07 2.23
CA GLU A 74 4.26 -4.35 3.58
C GLU A 74 5.31 -5.05 4.46
N GLY A 75 5.99 -6.05 3.90
CA GLY A 75 7.04 -6.79 4.59
C GLY A 75 8.26 -5.93 4.93
N GLN A 76 8.62 -4.97 4.06
CA GLN A 76 9.71 -4.03 4.33
C GLN A 76 9.31 -2.97 5.35
N LEU A 77 8.07 -2.48 5.25
CA LEU A 77 7.53 -1.47 6.16
C LEU A 77 7.40 -2.06 7.57
N ARG A 78 6.80 -3.25 7.72
CA ARG A 78 6.66 -3.97 9.00
C ARG A 78 7.98 -4.18 9.73
N ARG A 79 9.10 -4.30 9.02
CA ARG A 79 10.43 -4.46 9.61
C ARG A 79 11.07 -3.16 10.07
N LYS A 80 10.65 -2.03 9.49
CA LYS A 80 11.21 -0.70 9.76
C LYS A 80 10.35 0.11 10.73
N VAL A 81 9.06 -0.23 10.87
CA VAL A 81 8.13 0.43 11.81
C VAL A 81 8.11 -0.27 13.17
N GLU A 82 7.83 0.50 14.22
CA GLU A 82 7.79 -0.01 15.59
C GLU A 82 6.38 -0.43 16.03
N CYS A 83 5.34 0.10 15.39
CA CYS A 83 3.95 -0.29 15.60
C CYS A 83 3.07 0.08 14.39
N SER A 84 1.89 -0.55 14.32
CA SER A 84 0.83 -0.14 13.40
C SER A 84 0.19 1.17 13.84
N LEU A 85 -0.46 1.90 12.93
CA LEU A 85 -1.15 3.14 13.28
C LEU A 85 -2.30 2.91 14.26
N ILE A 86 -2.95 1.75 14.22
CA ILE A 86 -4.05 1.41 15.14
C ILE A 86 -3.55 1.18 16.58
N ASP A 87 -2.32 0.70 16.75
CA ASP A 87 -1.74 0.40 18.06
C ASP A 87 -1.26 1.67 18.79
N LEU A 88 -1.32 2.83 18.13
CA LEU A 88 -0.88 4.10 18.71
C LEU A 88 -1.73 4.54 19.91
N GLU A 89 -2.98 4.09 19.97
CA GLU A 89 -3.86 4.35 21.11
C GLU A 89 -3.33 3.75 22.43
N GLU A 90 -2.63 2.61 22.34
CA GLU A 90 -2.05 1.90 23.47
C GLU A 90 -0.66 2.42 23.87
N LYS A 91 -0.05 3.29 23.05
CA LYS A 91 1.28 3.84 23.32
C LYS A 91 1.22 5.02 24.30
N ALA A 92 2.30 5.16 25.07
CA ALA A 92 2.44 6.22 26.05
C ALA A 92 2.55 7.60 25.36
N ASP A 93 1.94 8.61 25.98
CA ASP A 93 2.12 10.00 25.54
C ASP A 93 3.60 10.40 25.57
N GLY A 94 4.02 11.15 24.57
CA GLY A 94 5.40 11.58 24.40
C GLY A 94 6.38 10.51 23.93
N ALA A 95 5.92 9.29 23.62
CA ALA A 95 6.77 8.25 23.05
C ALA A 95 7.37 8.68 21.70
N PHE A 96 8.64 8.33 21.49
CA PHE A 96 9.29 8.48 20.20
C PHE A 96 9.12 7.20 19.41
N LEU A 97 8.42 7.27 18.28
CA LEU A 97 8.08 6.11 17.48
C LEU A 97 8.52 6.30 16.03
N LYS A 98 8.75 5.18 15.34
CA LYS A 98 8.87 5.15 13.88
C LYS A 98 7.64 4.50 13.26
N LEU A 99 6.93 5.29 12.46
CA LEU A 99 5.71 4.92 11.74
C LEU A 99 5.97 4.85 10.25
N GLY A 100 5.15 4.12 9.52
CA GLY A 100 5.26 3.98 8.08
C GLY A 100 3.90 3.91 7.43
N GLY A 101 3.76 4.56 6.29
CA GLY A 101 2.50 4.59 5.55
C GLY A 101 2.63 5.39 4.27
N VAL A 102 1.51 5.55 3.56
CA VAL A 102 1.40 6.40 2.38
C VAL A 102 0.86 7.77 2.78
N ILE A 103 1.43 8.84 2.21
CA ILE A 103 0.90 10.20 2.38
C ILE A 103 -0.37 10.33 1.51
N THR A 104 -1.52 10.46 2.14
CA THR A 104 -2.82 10.60 1.44
C THR A 104 -3.21 12.06 1.21
N SER A 105 -2.76 12.98 2.05
CA SER A 105 -2.98 14.41 1.85
C SER A 105 -1.84 15.26 2.43
N VAL A 106 -1.60 16.41 1.82
CA VAL A 106 -0.58 17.38 2.25
C VAL A 106 -1.19 18.78 2.34
N ASP A 107 -1.34 19.30 3.56
CA ASP A 107 -1.81 20.67 3.81
C ASP A 107 -0.64 21.56 4.24
N ARG A 108 -0.13 22.38 3.31
CA ARG A 108 1.00 23.30 3.53
C ARG A 108 0.50 24.62 4.14
N LYS A 109 0.99 24.96 5.33
CA LYS A 109 0.60 26.14 6.09
C LYS A 109 1.79 27.02 6.44
N PHE A 110 1.48 28.23 6.86
CA PHE A 110 2.45 29.12 7.50
C PHE A 110 2.06 29.28 8.97
N THR A 111 3.06 29.20 9.84
CA THR A 111 2.90 29.56 11.25
C THR A 111 2.59 31.06 11.38
N ARG A 112 2.11 31.49 12.57
CA ARG A 112 1.92 32.92 12.88
C ARG A 112 3.18 33.78 12.69
N LYS A 113 4.36 33.15 12.73
CA LYS A 113 5.67 33.80 12.52
C LYS A 113 6.11 33.80 11.05
N GLY A 114 5.28 33.32 10.12
CA GLY A 114 5.58 33.27 8.69
C GLY A 114 6.47 32.11 8.25
N ALA A 115 6.82 31.18 9.14
CA ALA A 115 7.60 29.99 8.78
C ALA A 115 6.69 28.89 8.22
N GLN A 116 7.12 28.20 7.16
CA GLN A 116 6.38 27.10 6.53
C GLN A 116 6.27 25.87 7.44
N MET A 117 5.13 25.20 7.43
CA MET A 117 4.87 23.92 8.09
C MET A 117 3.92 23.10 7.20
N ALA A 118 3.77 21.81 7.49
CA ALA A 118 2.77 20.98 6.82
C ALA A 118 2.02 20.10 7.83
N ILE A 119 0.76 19.83 7.52
CA ILE A 119 -0.05 18.79 8.17
C ILE A 119 -0.27 17.72 7.11
N LEU A 120 0.19 16.50 7.41
CA LEU A 120 0.10 15.36 6.52
C LEU A 120 -0.94 14.40 7.07
N LYS A 121 -1.68 13.73 6.19
CA LYS A 121 -2.41 12.52 6.55
C LYS A 121 -1.61 11.32 6.07
N ILE A 122 -1.26 10.43 6.99
CA ILE A 122 -0.54 9.19 6.68
C ILE A 122 -1.49 8.02 6.93
N GLU A 123 -1.54 7.10 5.99
CA GLU A 123 -2.40 5.93 6.02
C GLU A 123 -1.57 4.64 5.93
N ASP A 124 -1.93 3.65 6.73
CA ASP A 124 -1.46 2.28 6.62
C ASP A 124 -2.65 1.34 6.32
N LEU A 125 -2.39 0.03 6.28
CA LEU A 125 -3.43 -0.96 5.96
C LEU A 125 -4.56 -1.04 7.00
N GLN A 126 -4.38 -0.45 8.19
CA GLN A 126 -5.25 -0.63 9.35
C GLN A 126 -5.85 0.68 9.87
N GLY A 127 -5.32 1.84 9.48
CA GLY A 127 -5.79 3.14 9.95
C GLY A 127 -5.08 4.32 9.30
N SER A 128 -5.42 5.52 9.78
CA SER A 128 -4.80 6.77 9.33
C SER A 128 -4.54 7.71 10.50
N ILE A 129 -3.51 8.54 10.39
CA ILE A 129 -3.12 9.52 11.42
C ILE A 129 -2.73 10.86 10.80
N GLU A 130 -3.00 11.94 11.55
CA GLU A 130 -2.48 13.27 11.23
C GLU A 130 -1.07 13.48 11.79
N VAL A 131 -0.17 13.87 10.91
CA VAL A 131 1.24 14.13 11.22
C VAL A 131 1.55 15.60 10.99
N THR A 132 1.97 16.29 12.05
CA THR A 132 2.41 17.69 11.98
C THR A 132 3.91 17.76 11.74
N VAL A 133 4.30 18.46 10.67
CA VAL A 133 5.70 18.76 10.32
C VAL A 133 5.98 20.22 10.64
N PHE A 134 6.61 20.46 11.79
CA PHE A 134 6.99 21.81 12.21
C PHE A 134 8.07 22.43 11.31
N PRO A 135 8.23 23.77 11.32
CA PRO A 135 9.12 24.45 10.37
C PRO A 135 10.56 23.95 10.31
N LYS A 136 11.17 23.64 11.46
CA LYS A 136 12.53 23.09 11.52
C LYS A 136 12.66 21.75 10.78
N THR A 137 11.63 20.93 10.84
CA THR A 137 11.58 19.64 10.14
C THR A 137 11.22 19.86 8.66
N TYR A 138 10.31 20.79 8.38
CA TYR A 138 9.86 21.12 7.03
C TYR A 138 10.98 21.71 6.17
N GLU A 139 11.84 22.58 6.72
CA GLU A 139 13.01 23.11 6.01
C GLU A 139 13.96 21.99 5.53
N LYS A 140 14.08 20.91 6.31
CA LYS A 140 14.98 19.78 5.99
C LYS A 140 14.34 18.78 5.04
N PHE A 141 13.10 18.40 5.29
CA PHE A 141 12.45 17.26 4.63
C PHE A 141 11.25 17.65 3.76
N GLY A 142 10.89 18.94 3.67
CA GLY A 142 9.72 19.40 2.95
C GLY A 142 9.72 19.07 1.46
N HIS A 143 10.91 18.90 0.86
CA HIS A 143 11.08 18.44 -0.51
C HIS A 143 10.71 16.95 -0.72
N LEU A 144 10.64 16.16 0.36
CA LEU A 144 10.22 14.76 0.31
C LEU A 144 8.69 14.60 0.45
N ILE A 145 8.00 15.66 0.87
CA ILE A 145 6.57 15.65 1.20
C ILE A 145 5.74 15.88 -0.06
N GLU A 146 5.25 14.78 -0.61
CA GLU A 146 4.34 14.71 -1.75
C GLU A 146 3.27 13.65 -1.48
N GLU A 147 2.07 13.87 -2.02
CA GLU A 147 1.00 12.87 -1.98
C GLU A 147 1.40 11.59 -2.73
N ASP A 148 0.83 10.46 -2.31
CA ASP A 148 1.05 9.11 -2.84
C ASP A 148 2.48 8.56 -2.66
N LYS A 149 3.35 9.26 -1.92
CA LYS A 149 4.65 8.71 -1.50
C LYS A 149 4.54 7.84 -0.26
N ILE A 150 5.25 6.71 -0.29
CA ILE A 150 5.44 5.83 0.86
C ILE A 150 6.58 6.40 1.69
N VAL A 151 6.31 6.63 2.97
CA VAL A 151 7.26 7.28 3.88
C VAL A 151 7.38 6.53 5.19
N LEU A 152 8.58 6.61 5.78
CA LEU A 152 8.82 6.34 7.18
C LEU A 152 8.97 7.66 7.91
N VAL A 153 8.19 7.83 8.98
CA VAL A 153 8.22 9.04 9.80
C VAL A 153 8.64 8.65 11.21
N ARG A 154 9.74 9.25 11.68
CA ARG A 154 10.14 9.20 13.07
C ARG A 154 9.67 10.48 13.75
N GLY A 155 9.00 10.34 14.88
CA GLY A 155 8.40 11.48 15.55
C GLY A 155 7.98 11.18 16.97
N ARG A 156 7.39 12.20 17.57
CA ARG A 156 6.87 12.13 18.94
C ARG A 156 5.35 12.03 18.90
N LEU A 157 4.80 11.05 19.59
CA LEU A 157 3.37 10.95 19.86
C LEU A 157 2.96 12.05 20.84
N ASP A 158 1.92 12.79 20.51
CA ASP A 158 1.39 13.91 21.29
C ASP A 158 -0.12 13.71 21.43
N ARG A 159 -0.55 13.28 22.62
CA ARG A 159 -1.97 13.07 22.92
C ARG A 159 -2.55 14.39 23.41
N ARG A 160 -3.35 15.04 22.57
CA ARG A 160 -4.23 16.13 23.02
C ARG A 160 -5.53 15.53 23.58
N ASP A 161 -6.23 16.31 24.42
CA ASP A 161 -7.36 15.84 25.22
C ASP A 161 -8.35 14.93 24.45
N GLU A 162 -8.64 13.80 25.10
CA GLU A 162 -9.64 12.73 24.90
C GLU A 162 -9.90 12.08 23.52
N SER A 163 -9.40 12.56 22.38
CA SER A 163 -9.63 11.82 21.11
C SER A 163 -8.67 12.10 19.95
N LEU A 164 -7.85 13.15 20.01
CA LEU A 164 -6.97 13.52 18.90
C LEU A 164 -5.53 13.15 19.21
N ILE A 165 -5.10 12.02 18.64
CA ILE A 165 -3.69 11.63 18.60
C ILE A 165 -3.02 12.46 17.50
N ALA A 166 -2.13 13.37 17.90
CA ALA A 166 -1.27 14.08 16.98
C ALA A 166 0.12 13.42 16.95
N PHE A 167 0.73 13.36 15.77
CA PHE A 167 2.11 12.88 15.66
C PHE A 167 3.01 13.99 15.13
N ASN A 168 4.06 14.31 15.89
CA ASN A 168 4.98 15.39 15.53
C ASN A 168 6.22 14.82 14.84
N ALA A 169 6.33 15.04 13.53
CA ALA A 169 7.45 14.52 12.73
C ALA A 169 8.77 15.22 13.06
N GLN A 170 9.82 14.42 13.23
CA GLN A 170 11.19 14.88 13.40
C GLN A 170 12.10 14.45 12.25
N GLU A 171 11.81 13.30 11.63
CA GLU A 171 12.54 12.78 10.49
C GLU A 171 11.56 12.12 9.52
N ILE A 172 11.75 12.35 8.23
CA ILE A 172 10.94 11.76 7.16
C ILE A 172 11.91 11.12 6.16
N GLN A 173 11.64 9.87 5.81
CA GLN A 173 12.40 9.11 4.82
C GLN A 173 11.44 8.56 3.79
N ILE A 174 11.76 8.71 2.50
CA ILE A 174 11.00 8.05 1.43
C ILE A 174 11.39 6.57 1.43
N VAL A 175 10.38 5.71 1.37
CA VAL A 175 10.57 4.29 1.07
C VAL A 175 10.25 4.11 -0.39
N GLU A 176 11.29 3.95 -1.19
CA GLU A 176 11.09 3.52 -2.57
C GLU A 176 10.60 2.08 -2.56
N PRO A 177 9.48 1.77 -3.24
CA PRO A 177 9.08 0.39 -3.41
C PRO A 177 10.17 -0.30 -4.25
N MET A 178 11.02 -1.11 -3.60
CA MET A 178 11.85 -2.04 -4.36
C MET A 178 10.88 -2.89 -5.18
N ARG A 179 11.15 -2.98 -6.48
CA ARG A 179 10.38 -3.91 -7.32
C ARG A 179 10.57 -5.30 -6.74
N ALA A 180 9.54 -6.13 -6.80
CA ALA A 180 9.66 -7.54 -6.39
C ALA A 180 10.83 -8.26 -7.12
N SER A 181 11.22 -7.77 -8.30
CA SER A 181 12.39 -8.23 -9.07
C SER A 181 13.75 -7.93 -8.43
N ASP A 182 13.81 -6.93 -7.55
CA ASP A 182 15.05 -6.41 -6.97
C ASP A 182 15.26 -6.91 -5.54
N LEU A 183 14.25 -7.57 -4.95
CA LEU A 183 14.35 -8.19 -3.64
C LEU A 183 15.19 -9.45 -3.73
N SER A 184 16.19 -9.58 -2.87
CA SER A 184 16.90 -10.85 -2.70
C SER A 184 17.05 -11.23 -1.23
N VAL A 185 16.87 -12.52 -0.94
CA VAL A 185 17.07 -13.07 0.40
C VAL A 185 18.57 -13.32 0.55
N HIS A 186 19.20 -12.67 1.51
CA HIS A 186 20.60 -12.89 1.86
C HIS A 186 20.70 -13.78 3.09
N ILE A 187 21.56 -14.79 3.00
CA ILE A 187 21.85 -15.73 4.08
C ILE A 187 23.36 -15.69 4.34
N ASP A 188 23.75 -15.08 5.45
CA ASP A 188 25.12 -15.08 5.93
C ASP A 188 25.37 -16.40 6.67
N LEU A 189 26.32 -17.19 6.18
CA LEU A 189 26.75 -18.41 6.85
C LEU A 189 28.00 -18.10 7.70
N PRO A 190 27.91 -18.17 9.04
CA PRO A 190 29.05 -17.92 9.90
C PRO A 190 30.07 -19.07 9.81
N GLY A 191 31.09 -18.94 8.97
CA GLY A 191 32.22 -19.88 8.91
C GLY A 191 32.85 -20.04 7.53
N VAL A 192 34.07 -20.58 7.50
CA VAL A 192 34.88 -20.81 6.27
C VAL A 192 34.41 -22.06 5.50
N SER A 193 33.53 -22.88 6.07
CA SER A 193 32.96 -24.06 5.40
C SER A 193 31.66 -24.50 6.08
N PRO A 194 30.48 -24.29 5.49
CA PRO A 194 29.24 -24.89 6.01
C PRO A 194 29.33 -26.43 5.95
N SER A 195 28.72 -27.12 6.91
CA SER A 195 28.73 -28.58 6.90
C SER A 195 27.85 -29.10 5.75
N PRO A 196 28.14 -30.30 5.20
CA PRO A 196 27.30 -30.89 4.16
C PRO A 196 25.85 -31.15 4.62
N GLU A 197 25.64 -31.37 5.92
CA GLU A 197 24.30 -31.56 6.50
C GLU A 197 23.51 -30.24 6.50
N ASP A 198 24.13 -29.14 6.95
CA ASP A 198 23.50 -27.80 6.94
C ASP A 198 23.12 -27.35 5.53
N LEU A 199 23.96 -27.66 4.53
CA LEU A 199 23.68 -27.34 3.13
C LEU A 199 22.53 -28.17 2.55
N ASN A 200 22.40 -29.44 2.96
CA ASN A 200 21.29 -30.28 2.53
C ASN A 200 19.97 -29.82 3.15
N GLU A 201 19.98 -29.48 4.45
CA GLU A 201 18.80 -28.92 5.12
C GLU A 201 18.38 -27.58 4.50
N LEU A 202 19.33 -26.68 4.23
CA LEU A 202 19.06 -25.43 3.53
C LEU A 202 18.45 -25.68 2.16
N ARG A 203 19.06 -26.58 1.37
CA ARG A 203 18.58 -26.93 0.03
C ARG A 203 17.14 -27.42 0.07
N ASP A 204 16.83 -28.31 1.01
CA ASP A 204 15.50 -28.91 1.12
C ASP A 204 14.47 -27.88 1.58
N LEU A 205 14.85 -26.97 2.51
CA LEU A 205 14.02 -25.86 2.97
C LEU A 205 13.70 -24.88 1.83
N LEU A 206 14.70 -24.49 1.03
CA LEU A 206 14.52 -23.61 -0.12
C LEU A 206 13.63 -24.27 -1.20
N ARG A 207 13.80 -25.58 -1.44
CA ARG A 207 12.99 -26.34 -2.40
C ARG A 207 11.54 -26.57 -1.95
N GLU A 208 11.29 -26.62 -0.65
CA GLU A 208 9.94 -26.73 -0.10
C GLU A 208 9.15 -25.42 -0.25
N HIS A 209 9.84 -24.28 -0.35
CA HIS A 209 9.25 -22.93 -0.35
C HIS A 209 9.54 -22.14 -1.63
N THR A 210 9.33 -22.77 -2.79
CA THR A 210 9.58 -22.15 -4.11
C THR A 210 8.79 -20.86 -4.33
N GLY A 211 9.40 -19.86 -4.96
CA GLY A 211 8.78 -18.60 -5.32
C GLY A 211 9.56 -17.80 -6.36
N HIS A 212 9.44 -16.48 -6.34
CA HIS A 212 10.02 -15.59 -7.35
C HIS A 212 11.24 -14.80 -6.86
N THR A 213 11.61 -14.93 -5.59
CA THR A 213 12.65 -14.11 -4.98
C THR A 213 14.01 -14.80 -5.07
N PRO A 214 15.02 -14.20 -5.69
CA PRO A 214 16.38 -14.74 -5.70
C PRO A 214 16.98 -14.84 -4.30
N VAL A 215 17.78 -15.89 -4.08
CA VAL A 215 18.52 -16.13 -2.83
C VAL A 215 20.02 -15.94 -3.07
N GLN A 216 20.67 -15.19 -2.19
CA GLN A 216 22.12 -15.00 -2.15
C GLN A 216 22.69 -15.58 -0.86
N LEU A 217 23.70 -16.43 -1.00
CA LEU A 217 24.46 -16.99 0.11
C LEU A 217 25.76 -16.23 0.27
N HIS A 218 26.03 -15.72 1.46
CA HIS A 218 27.31 -15.11 1.80
C HIS A 218 28.12 -16.09 2.64
N ILE A 219 29.26 -16.54 2.12
CA ILE A 219 30.21 -17.42 2.80
C ILE A 219 31.51 -16.63 2.96
N GLY A 220 31.73 -16.10 4.17
CA GLY A 220 32.83 -15.18 4.43
C GLY A 220 32.72 -13.89 3.60
N ALA A 221 33.71 -13.61 2.74
CA ALA A 221 33.72 -12.44 1.86
C ALA A 221 33.09 -12.70 0.49
N THR A 222 32.62 -13.92 0.21
CA THR A 222 32.10 -14.31 -1.11
C THR A 222 30.57 -14.36 -1.07
N ALA A 223 29.93 -13.60 -1.96
CA ALA A 223 28.50 -13.67 -2.22
C ALA A 223 28.24 -14.59 -3.43
N LEU A 224 27.42 -15.63 -3.25
CA LEU A 224 26.99 -16.54 -4.30
C LEU A 224 25.49 -16.39 -4.53
N ARG A 225 25.10 -15.99 -5.74
CA ARG A 225 23.70 -16.04 -6.17
C ARG A 225 23.34 -17.49 -6.51
N LEU A 226 22.29 -18.02 -5.88
CA LEU A 226 21.79 -19.34 -6.20
C LEU A 226 21.04 -19.34 -7.55
N PRO A 227 21.02 -20.48 -8.28
CA PRO A 227 20.22 -20.65 -9.48
C PRO A 227 18.71 -20.46 -9.21
N ASP A 228 17.95 -20.13 -10.25
CA ASP A 228 16.52 -19.80 -10.16
C ASP A 228 15.64 -20.92 -9.57
N GLU A 229 16.12 -22.17 -9.59
CA GLU A 229 15.44 -23.31 -8.96
C GLU A 229 15.34 -23.19 -7.43
N PHE A 230 16.14 -22.31 -6.82
CA PHE A 230 16.15 -22.01 -5.39
C PHE A 230 15.50 -20.66 -5.06
N ASN A 231 14.78 -20.05 -6.01
CA ASN A 231 14.01 -18.85 -5.73
C ASN A 231 12.88 -19.18 -4.76
N VAL A 232 12.62 -18.28 -3.81
CA VAL A 232 11.72 -18.54 -2.69
C VAL A 232 10.60 -17.52 -2.56
N ASP A 233 9.53 -17.95 -1.90
CA ASP A 233 8.49 -17.07 -1.40
C ASP A 233 8.94 -16.49 -0.05
N ILE A 234 9.22 -15.19 -0.03
CA ILE A 234 9.73 -14.45 1.15
C ILE A 234 8.83 -14.65 2.37
N ASP A 235 7.51 -14.55 2.19
CA ASP A 235 6.57 -14.50 3.31
C ASP A 235 6.46 -15.85 4.02
N ARG A 236 6.68 -16.94 3.27
CA ARG A 236 6.64 -18.31 3.80
C ARG A 236 7.97 -18.77 4.35
N VAL A 237 9.08 -18.42 3.69
CA VAL A 237 10.40 -19.00 4.00
C VAL A 237 11.12 -18.28 5.14
N MET A 238 10.89 -16.96 5.32
CA MET A 238 11.68 -16.14 6.24
C MET A 238 11.56 -16.58 7.71
N GLY A 239 10.38 -17.05 8.13
CA GLY A 239 10.19 -17.54 9.51
C GLY A 239 11.03 -18.79 9.80
N ARG A 240 11.10 -19.72 8.83
CA ARG A 240 11.90 -20.94 8.91
C ARG A 240 13.40 -20.63 8.86
N LEU A 241 13.82 -19.78 7.92
CA LEU A 241 15.22 -19.39 7.78
C LEU A 241 15.74 -18.66 9.03
N ARG A 242 14.96 -17.77 9.63
CA ARG A 242 15.34 -17.12 10.90
C ARG A 242 15.36 -18.09 12.08
N ALA A 243 14.53 -19.12 12.08
CA ALA A 243 14.58 -20.15 13.13
C ALA A 243 15.88 -20.97 13.06
N SER A 244 16.38 -21.26 11.86
CA SER A 244 17.61 -22.04 11.67
C SER A 244 18.90 -21.20 11.70
N TYR A 245 18.89 -20.00 11.12
CA TYR A 245 20.09 -19.17 10.91
C TYR A 245 20.09 -17.84 11.69
N GLY A 246 19.02 -17.54 12.42
CA GLY A 246 18.91 -16.35 13.28
C GLY A 246 18.95 -15.03 12.51
N ASP A 247 19.70 -14.07 13.06
CA ASP A 247 19.86 -12.72 12.51
C ASP A 247 20.75 -12.67 11.26
N SER A 248 21.37 -13.79 10.89
CA SER A 248 22.21 -13.93 9.70
C SER A 248 21.39 -13.93 8.40
N VAL A 249 20.06 -13.86 8.48
CA VAL A 249 19.16 -13.84 7.32
C VAL A 249 18.45 -12.49 7.22
N TYR A 250 18.72 -11.78 6.12
CA TYR A 250 18.13 -10.48 5.83
C TYR A 250 17.66 -10.41 4.37
N ILE A 251 16.88 -9.39 4.06
CA ILE A 251 16.45 -9.11 2.69
C ILE A 251 17.11 -7.81 2.29
N GLY A 252 17.70 -7.82 1.10
CA GLY A 252 18.40 -6.70 0.47
C GLY A 252 17.83 -6.40 -0.90
#